data_AF-A0A950WHQ8-F1
#
_entry.id   AF-A0A950WHQ8-F1
#
_cell.length_a   1.000
_cell.length_b   1.000
_cell.length_c   1.000
_cell.angle_alpha   90.00
_cell.angle_beta   90.00
_cell.angle_gamma   90.00
#
_symmetry.space_group_name_H-M   'P 1'
#
loop_
_entity.id
_entity.type
_entity.pdbx_description
1 polymer ?
#
loop_
_entity_poly.entity_id
_entity_poly.type
_entity_poly.pdbx_seq_one_letter_code
_entity_poly.pdbx_strand_id
1 'polypeptide(L)' 'MTSRRVPADEVFVVRFWREQDDSQGTFRWRAQVRSVTGRDHHVADSVEATFALIKARLEKASVPERRGTEDE' A
#
# COMPACT_ATOMS: atom_id res chain seq x y z
N MET A 1 20.03 28.34 26.63
CA MET A 1 20.82 27.13 26.33
C MET A 1 19.95 26.19 25.51
N THR A 2 20.42 25.89 24.29
CA THR A 2 19.98 24.89 23.30
C THR A 2 18.56 24.33 23.41
N SER A 3 17.62 24.92 22.66
CA SER A 3 16.40 24.23 22.23
C SER A 3 16.81 23.03 21.38
N ARG A 4 16.77 21.83 21.96
CA ARG A 4 16.93 20.58 21.21
C ARG A 4 15.76 20.50 20.23
N ARG A 5 15.99 20.91 18.98
CA ARG A 5 15.10 20.60 17.86
C ARG A 5 15.16 19.09 17.69
N VAL A 6 14.22 18.39 18.31
CA VAL A 6 13.93 17.01 17.95
C VAL A 6 13.56 17.06 16.46
N PRO A 7 14.20 16.28 15.57
CA PRO A 7 13.67 16.13 14.23
C PRO A 7 12.22 15.71 14.38
N ALA A 8 11.29 16.50 13.83
CA ALA A 8 9.89 16.10 13.87
C ALA A 8 9.78 14.92 12.90
N ASP A 9 10.00 13.70 13.41
CA ASP A 9 9.93 12.49 12.60
C ASP A 9 8.59 12.46 11.86
N GLU A 10 8.64 12.18 10.57
CA GLU A 10 7.43 12.02 9.78
C GLU A 10 6.88 10.62 9.99
N VAL A 11 5.67 10.55 10.52
CA VAL A 11 5.00 9.30 10.90
C VAL A 11 3.86 9.08 9.93
N PHE A 12 3.85 7.90 9.32
CA PHE A 12 2.80 7.45 8.43
C PHE A 12 2.22 6.13 8.94
N VAL A 13 0.90 6.00 8.88
CA VAL A 13 0.21 4.72 9.10
C VAL A 13 -0.17 4.15 7.75
N VAL A 14 0.21 2.89 7.54
CA VAL A 14 0.00 2.19 6.29
C VAL A 14 -0.85 0.97 6.57
N ARG A 15 -1.94 0.80 5.82
CA ARG A 15 -2.85 -0.33 5.97
C ARG A 15 -3.03 -1.01 4.63
N PHE A 16 -2.89 -2.33 4.65
CA PHE A 16 -3.26 -3.22 3.55
C PHE A 16 -4.37 -4.15 4.04
N TRP A 17 -5.38 -4.35 3.20
CA TRP A 17 -6.43 -5.32 3.49
C TRP A 17 -7.02 -5.85 2.19
N ARG A 18 -7.64 -7.02 2.27
CA ARG A 18 -8.48 -7.53 1.18
C ARG A 18 -9.92 -7.09 1.44
N GLU A 19 -10.53 -6.54 0.40
CA GLU A 19 -11.93 -6.19 0.39
C GLU A 19 -12.63 -7.11 -0.62
N GLN A 20 -13.74 -7.71 -0.21
CA GLN A 20 -14.57 -8.48 -1.13
C GLN A 20 -15.29 -7.50 -2.06
N ASP A 21 -15.23 -7.76 -3.36
CA ASP A 21 -16.06 -7.07 -4.32
C ASP A 21 -17.41 -7.81 -4.38
N ASP A 22 -18.43 -7.21 -3.77
CA ASP A 22 -19.77 -7.77 -3.60
C ASP A 22 -20.43 -8.18 -4.92
N SER A 23 -19.94 -7.63 -6.05
CA SER A 23 -20.50 -7.88 -7.38
C SER A 23 -19.96 -9.13 -8.08
N GLN A 24 -18.80 -9.66 -7.67
CA GLN A 24 -18.12 -10.73 -8.41
C GLN A 24 -17.52 -11.86 -7.54
N GLY A 25 -17.63 -11.77 -6.21
CA GLY A 25 -17.00 -12.75 -5.30
C GLY A 25 -15.47 -12.71 -5.34
N THR A 26 -14.89 -11.74 -6.04
CA THR A 26 -13.46 -11.51 -6.16
C THR A 26 -12.98 -10.62 -5.01
N PHE A 27 -11.83 -10.93 -4.44
CA PHE A 27 -11.23 -10.10 -3.39
C PHE A 27 -10.12 -9.22 -3.98
N ARG A 28 -10.24 -7.91 -3.82
CA ARG A 28 -9.25 -6.91 -4.26
C ARG A 28 -8.39 -6.45 -3.11
N TRP A 29 -7.11 -6.19 -3.38
CA TRP A 29 -6.26 -5.53 -2.40
C TRP A 29 -6.57 -4.05 -2.33
N ARG A 30 -6.64 -3.53 -1.11
CA ARG A 30 -6.75 -2.11 -0.82
C ARG A 30 -5.54 -1.68 -0.02
N ALA A 31 -5.17 -0.43 -0.22
CA ALA A 31 -4.09 0.22 0.51
C ALA A 31 -4.56 1.60 0.95
N GLN A 32 -4.16 2.02 2.15
CA GLN A 32 -4.36 3.36 2.66
C GLN A 32 -3.07 3.83 3.32
N VAL A 33 -2.66 5.04 2.96
CA VAL A 33 -1.59 5.78 3.62
C VAL A 33 -2.23 6.96 4.35
N ARG A 34 -1.94 7.11 5.64
CA ARG A 34 -2.34 8.30 6.40
C ARG A 34 -1.10 8.93 6.98
N SER A 35 -0.89 10.20 6.71
CA SER A 35 0.13 10.99 7.38
C SER A 35 -0.36 11.43 8.76
N VAL A 36 0.45 11.20 9.79
CA VAL A 36 0.14 11.55 11.20
C VAL A 36 0.83 12.86 11.58
N THR A 37 2.06 13.07 11.11
CA THR A 37 2.87 14.25 11.42
C THR A 37 3.39 14.97 10.18
N GLY A 38 2.97 14.56 8.98
CA GLY A 38 3.53 15.03 7.70
C GLY A 38 3.38 16.52 7.52
N ARG A 39 4.53 17.18 7.41
CA ARG A 39 4.64 18.59 7.07
C ARG A 39 5.15 18.74 5.64
N ASP A 40 5.81 17.71 5.09
CA ASP A 40 6.31 17.68 3.73
C ASP A 40 5.43 16.81 2.82
N HIS A 41 4.76 17.48 1.86
CA HIS A 41 3.93 16.81 0.88
C HIS A 41 4.73 15.90 -0.07
N HIS A 42 6.01 16.20 -0.34
CA HIS A 42 6.83 15.39 -1.24
C HIS A 42 7.16 14.01 -0.68
N VAL A 43 7.33 13.91 0.64
CA VAL A 43 7.54 12.63 1.32
C VAL A 43 6.27 11.80 1.27
N ALA A 44 5.10 12.41 1.50
CA ALA A 44 3.81 11.74 1.39
C ALA A 44 3.58 11.15 -0.01
N ASP A 45 3.88 11.90 -1.07
CA ASP A 45 3.74 11.45 -2.47
C ASP A 45 4.67 10.27 -2.78
N SER A 46 5.93 10.33 -2.32
CA SER A 46 6.91 9.27 -2.53
C SER A 46 6.51 7.96 -1.82
N VAL A 47 5.96 8.11 -0.62
CA VAL A 47 5.44 7.02 0.19
C VAL A 47 4.21 6.39 -0.49
N GLU A 48 3.28 7.21 -0.99
CA GLU A 48 2.10 6.75 -1.73
C GLU A 48 2.48 5.99 -3.01
N ALA A 49 3.43 6.51 -3.80
CA ALA A 49 3.92 5.85 -5.01
C ALA A 49 4.54 4.47 -4.72
N THR A 50 5.34 4.37 -3.65
CA THR A 50 5.94 3.09 -3.23
C THR A 50 4.85 2.07 -2.84
N PHE A 51 3.80 2.52 -2.17
CA PHE A 51 2.72 1.63 -1.75
C PHE A 51 1.79 1.22 -2.89
N ALA A 52 1.61 2.07 -3.90
CA ALA A 52 0.94 1.68 -5.14
C ALA A 52 1.65 0.50 -5.82
N LEU A 53 2.99 0.49 -5.83
CA LEU A 53 3.79 -0.62 -6.37
C LEU A 53 3.60 -1.91 -5.56
N ILE A 54 3.60 -1.84 -4.23
CA ILE A 54 3.38 -3.01 -3.37
C ILE A 54 1.98 -3.57 -3.58
N LYS A 55 0.96 -2.70 -3.61
CA LYS A 55 -0.42 -3.10 -3.90
C LYS A 55 -0.53 -3.84 -5.24
N ALA A 56 0.06 -3.30 -6.31
CA ALA A 56 0.02 -3.94 -7.63
C ALA A 56 0.68 -5.34 -7.63
N ARG A 57 1.78 -5.51 -6.88
CA ARG A 57 2.42 -6.83 -6.71
C ARG A 57 1.53 -7.81 -5.96
N LEU A 58 0.86 -7.36 -4.90
CA LEU A 58 -0.09 -8.18 -4.15
C LEU A 58 -1.29 -8.60 -5.00
N GLU A 59 -1.82 -7.68 -5.83
CA GLU A 59 -2.87 -7.98 -6.80
C GLU A 59 -2.43 -9.06 -7.78
N LYS A 60 -1.23 -8.90 -8.39
CA LYS A 60 -0.68 -9.90 -9.32
C LYS A 60 -0.49 -11.27 -8.67
N ALA A 61 0.03 -11.33 -7.44
CA ALA A 61 0.23 -12.57 -6.71
C ALA A 61 -1.08 -13.26 -6.28
N SER A 62 -2.20 -12.52 -6.26
CA SER A 62 -3.51 -13.04 -5.85
C SER A 62 -4.33 -13.60 -7.00
N VAL A 63 -3.88 -13.39 -8.25
CA VAL A 63 -4.42 -14.11 -9.40
C VAL A 63 -3.85 -15.51 -9.33
N PRO A 64 -4.67 -16.57 -9.18
CA PRO A 64 -4.16 -17.92 -9.24
C PRO A 64 -3.42 -18.07 -10.56
N GLU A 65 -2.16 -18.50 -10.53
CA GLU A 65 -1.48 -18.93 -11.74
C GLU A 65 -2.43 -19.92 -12.41
N ARG A 66 -2.98 -19.56 -13.58
CA ARG A 66 -3.58 -20.56 -14.46
C ARG A 66 -2.42 -21.45 -14.86
N ARG A 67 -2.13 -22.44 -14.02
CA ARG A 67 -1.28 -23.57 -14.35
C ARG A 67 -1.96 -24.15 -15.58
N GLY A 68 -1.34 -23.95 -16.74
CA GLY A 68 -1.83 -24.47 -18.00
C GLY A 68 -2.07 -25.95 -17.80
N THR A 69 -3.34 -26.33 -17.86
CA THR A 69 -3.70 -27.69 -18.25
C THR A 69 -3.36 -27.75 -19.73
N GLU A 70 -2.09 -27.96 -20.04
CA GLU A 70 -1.71 -28.57 -21.31
C GLU A 70 -1.98 -30.06 -21.11
N ASP A 71 -3.24 -30.42 -21.34
CA ASP A 71 -3.57 -31.73 -21.88
C ASP A 71 -2.93 -31.80 -23.28
N GLU A 72 -1.89 -32.61 -23.45
CA GLU A 72 -1.78 -33.74 -24.39
C GLU A 72 -0.33 -34.28 -24.47
#